data_AF-A0A526RZX4-F1
#
_entry.id   AF-A0A526RZX4-F1
#
_cell.length_a   1.000
_cell.length_b   1.000
_cell.length_c   1.000
_cell.angle_alpha   90.00
_cell.angle_beta   90.00
_cell.angle_gamma   90.00
#
_symmetry.space_group_name_H-M   'P 1'
#
loop_
_entity.id
_entity.type
_entity.pdbx_description
1 polymer ?
#
loop_
_entity_poly.entity_id
_entity_poly.type
_entity_poly.pdbx_seq_one_letter_code
_entity_poly.pdbx_strand_id
1 'polypeptide(L)'
;MNRLFLKSAAVACASVAVSLLLTLIIVPALGLSVNRAIWLTSTVFPLVLAWIASATTFWQGDRLKSAHRDLARAHAQLAAAHRRLSEKASRDDMTGMLNRESFFAALDGSRRKSDRGALLIIDADHFKMINDSYGHLTGDEALLLIASAIERGVRSGDVLGRIGGEEFAAFLVGATAQEAKR
;
A
#
# COMPACT_ATOMS: atom_id res chain seq x y z
N MET A 1 31.34 6.63 -8.70
CA MET A 1 32.66 5.98 -8.47
C MET A 1 33.40 6.58 -7.27
N ASN A 2 33.59 7.91 -7.17
CA ASN A 2 34.45 8.53 -6.13
C ASN A 2 34.03 8.30 -4.66
N ARG A 3 32.73 8.31 -4.34
CA ARG A 3 32.28 8.10 -2.94
C ARG A 3 32.52 6.69 -2.42
N LEU A 4 32.69 5.71 -3.30
CA LEU A 4 32.94 4.33 -2.92
C LEU A 4 34.40 4.10 -2.58
N PHE A 5 35.29 4.49 -3.49
CA PHE A 5 36.74 4.48 -3.27
C PHE A 5 37.13 5.25 -2.00
N LEU A 6 36.49 6.40 -1.75
CA LEU A 6 36.75 7.20 -0.56
C LEU A 6 36.37 6.48 0.75
N LYS A 7 35.26 5.73 0.75
CA LYS A 7 34.82 4.96 1.93
C LYS A 7 35.69 3.72 2.16
N SER A 8 36.04 3.01 1.09
CA SER A 8 36.96 1.87 1.15
C SER A 8 38.34 2.27 1.62
N ALA A 9 38.86 3.40 1.11
CA ALA A 9 40.14 3.96 1.53
C ALA A 9 40.11 4.42 2.99
N ALA A 10 39.02 5.07 3.44
CA ALA A 10 38.88 5.47 4.84
C ALA A 10 38.88 4.26 5.80
N VAL A 11 38.19 3.17 5.44
CA VAL A 11 38.18 1.93 6.25
C VAL A 11 39.56 1.27 6.27
N ALA A 12 40.27 1.24 5.14
CA ALA A 12 41.63 0.71 5.05
C ALA A 12 42.62 1.51 5.89
N CYS A 13 42.58 2.84 5.81
CA CYS A 13 43.43 3.72 6.62
C CYS A 13 43.14 3.58 8.12
N ALA A 14 41.86 3.54 8.52
CA ALA A 14 41.47 3.35 9.91
C ALA A 14 41.94 1.98 10.45
N SER A 15 41.82 0.92 9.66
CA SER A 15 42.22 -0.44 10.05
C SER A 15 43.74 -0.55 10.26
N VAL A 16 44.55 0.05 9.38
CA VAL A 16 46.01 0.12 9.52
C VAL A 16 46.41 0.97 10.73
N ALA A 17 45.80 2.13 10.91
CA ALA A 17 46.10 3.01 12.05
C ALA A 17 45.84 2.31 13.39
N VAL A 18 44.70 1.63 13.54
CA VAL A 18 44.37 0.85 14.75
C VAL A 18 45.36 -0.30 14.98
N SER A 19 45.74 -1.02 13.92
CA SER A 19 46.68 -2.14 14.03
C SER A 19 48.09 -1.70 14.41
N LEU A 20 48.58 -0.60 13.83
CA LEU A 20 49.87 0.01 14.19
C LEU A 20 49.88 0.50 15.64
N LEU A 21 48.80 1.14 16.08
CA LEU A 21 48.68 1.66 17.45
C LEU A 21 48.67 0.53 18.48
N LEU A 22 47.92 -0.55 18.23
CA LEU A 22 47.96 -1.77 19.05
C LEU A 22 49.36 -2.40 19.08
N THR A 23 50.04 -2.45 17.94
CA THR A 23 51.39 -3.02 17.84
C THR A 23 52.41 -2.22 18.67
N LEU A 24 52.36 -0.89 18.59
CA LEU A 24 53.27 0.00 19.31
C LEU A 24 53.05 0.01 20.83
N ILE A 25 51.85 -0.35 21.30
CA ILE A 25 51.54 -0.44 22.73
C ILE A 25 51.85 -1.85 23.27
N ILE A 26 51.37 -2.89 22.59
CA ILE A 26 51.39 -4.27 23.12
C ILE A 26 52.78 -4.90 23.02
N VAL A 27 53.49 -4.72 21.90
CA VAL A 27 54.79 -5.38 21.66
C VAL A 27 55.84 -4.92 22.69
N PRO A 28 56.00 -3.61 22.98
CA PRO A 28 56.91 -3.16 24.03
C PRO A 28 56.44 -3.53 25.44
N ALA A 29 55.12 -3.55 25.70
CA ALA A 29 54.57 -3.96 27.00
C ALA A 29 54.85 -5.43 27.34
N LEU A 30 55.05 -6.28 26.32
CA LEU A 30 55.49 -7.67 26.46
C LEU A 30 57.01 -7.83 26.51
N GLY A 31 57.77 -6.72 26.49
CA GLY A 31 59.24 -6.73 26.49
C GLY A 31 59.86 -7.16 25.15
N LEU A 32 59.09 -7.20 24.07
CA LEU A 32 59.55 -7.56 22.72
C LEU A 32 59.98 -6.33 21.93
N SER A 33 60.91 -6.49 21.00
CA SER A 33 61.32 -5.44 20.07
C SER A 33 60.49 -5.49 18.79
N VAL A 34 60.10 -4.32 18.27
CA VAL A 34 59.32 -4.23 17.03
C VAL A 34 60.25 -4.50 15.84
N ASN A 35 60.25 -5.72 15.34
CA ASN A 35 61.05 -6.13 14.20
C ASN A 35 60.33 -5.82 12.85
N ARG A 36 61.07 -5.84 11.74
CA ARG A 36 60.56 -5.58 10.38
C ARG A 36 59.38 -6.47 10.00
N ALA A 37 59.38 -7.72 10.44
CA ALA A 37 58.28 -8.65 10.21
C ALA A 37 56.96 -8.18 10.84
N ILE A 38 57.01 -7.65 12.07
CA ILE A 38 55.85 -7.12 12.81
C ILE A 38 55.30 -5.87 12.11
N TRP A 39 56.19 -4.98 11.67
CA TRP A 39 55.79 -3.81 10.86
C TRP A 39 55.08 -4.23 9.57
N LEU A 40 55.57 -5.27 8.89
CA LEU A 40 54.97 -5.77 7.65
C LEU A 40 53.59 -6.39 7.89
N THR A 41 53.46 -7.24 8.92
CA THR A 41 52.18 -7.90 9.24
C THR A 41 51.12 -6.92 9.70
N SER A 42 51.46 -5.95 10.55
CA SER A 42 50.51 -4.94 11.05
C SER A 42 50.08 -3.92 10.00
N THR A 43 50.72 -3.91 8.84
CA THR A 43 50.33 -3.06 7.70
C THR A 43 49.55 -3.87 6.66
N VAL A 44 50.03 -5.06 6.29
CA VAL A 44 49.45 -5.86 5.20
C VAL A 44 48.15 -6.54 5.61
N PHE A 45 48.08 -7.10 6.82
CA PHE A 45 46.90 -7.87 7.28
C PHE A 45 45.62 -7.00 7.38
N PRO A 46 45.67 -5.78 7.97
CA PRO A 46 44.51 -4.89 8.04
C PRO A 46 44.04 -4.41 6.66
N LEU A 47 44.96 -4.20 5.71
CA LEU A 47 44.60 -3.80 4.34
C LEU A 47 43.80 -4.88 3.62
N VAL A 48 44.23 -6.15 3.74
CA VAL A 48 43.52 -7.28 3.14
C VAL A 48 42.13 -7.44 3.77
N LEU A 49 42.03 -7.35 5.10
CA LEU A 49 40.75 -7.41 5.81
C LEU A 49 39.82 -6.24 5.41
N ALA A 50 40.35 -5.02 5.30
CA ALA A 50 39.59 -3.86 4.88
C ALA A 50 39.09 -3.97 3.44
N TRP A 51 39.90 -4.55 2.53
CA TRP A 51 39.49 -4.81 1.16
C TRP A 51 38.34 -5.82 1.08
N ILE A 52 38.44 -6.94 1.81
CA ILE A 52 37.38 -7.96 1.90
C ILE A 52 36.09 -7.37 2.50
N ALA A 53 36.19 -6.65 3.62
CA ALA A 53 35.04 -6.02 4.28
C ALA A 53 34.39 -4.94 3.40
N SER A 54 35.19 -4.17 2.66
CA SER A 54 34.65 -3.18 1.73
C SER A 54 33.99 -3.82 0.51
N ALA A 55 34.51 -4.95 0.02
CA ALA A 55 33.90 -5.67 -1.10
C ALA A 55 32.53 -6.27 -0.69
N THR A 56 32.43 -6.85 0.50
CA THR A 56 31.18 -7.47 0.98
C THR A 56 30.11 -6.43 1.29
N THR A 57 30.46 -5.33 1.97
CA THR A 57 29.50 -4.25 2.30
C THR A 57 28.98 -3.56 1.04
N PHE A 58 29.83 -3.37 0.02
CA PHE A 58 29.39 -2.81 -1.25
C PHE A 58 28.44 -3.76 -1.99
N TRP A 59 28.78 -5.04 -2.07
CA TRP A 59 27.95 -6.04 -2.73
C TRP A 59 26.58 -6.19 -2.05
N GLN A 60 26.55 -6.17 -0.71
CA GLN A 60 25.32 -6.18 0.07
C GLN A 60 24.47 -4.91 -0.15
N GLY A 61 25.11 -3.74 -0.19
CA GLY A 61 24.41 -2.47 -0.37
C GLY A 61 23.68 -2.37 -1.71
N ASP A 62 24.32 -2.81 -2.79
CA ASP A 62 23.69 -2.79 -4.12
C ASP A 62 22.58 -3.84 -4.24
N ARG A 63 22.77 -5.03 -3.63
CA ARG A 63 21.75 -6.08 -3.60
C ARG A 63 20.52 -5.68 -2.77
N LEU A 64 20.73 -4.97 -1.66
CA LEU A 64 19.64 -4.44 -0.83
C LEU A 64 18.83 -3.39 -1.59
N LYS A 65 19.51 -2.49 -2.32
CA LYS A 65 18.82 -1.48 -3.15
C LYS A 65 18.06 -2.08 -4.32
N SER A 66 18.59 -3.12 -4.98
CA SER A 66 17.83 -3.80 -6.03
C SER A 66 16.60 -4.50 -5.45
N ALA A 67 16.78 -5.24 -4.35
CA ALA A 67 15.67 -5.92 -3.66
C ALA A 67 14.57 -4.93 -3.23
N HIS A 68 14.93 -3.77 -2.66
CA HIS A 68 13.96 -2.74 -2.31
C HIS A 68 13.23 -2.17 -3.53
N ARG A 69 13.93 -1.94 -4.65
CA ARG A 69 13.30 -1.46 -5.88
C ARG A 69 12.33 -2.50 -6.45
N ASP A 70 12.70 -3.76 -6.43
CA ASP A 70 11.87 -4.84 -6.94
C ASP A 70 10.64 -5.07 -6.05
N LEU A 71 10.82 -5.00 -4.72
CA LEU A 71 9.71 -5.03 -3.77
C LEU A 71 8.75 -3.85 -3.99
N ALA A 72 9.28 -2.63 -4.14
CA ALA A 72 8.46 -1.45 -4.42
C ALA A 72 7.67 -1.58 -5.74
N ARG A 73 8.28 -2.14 -6.79
CA ARG A 73 7.60 -2.42 -8.06
C ARG A 73 6.49 -3.46 -7.89
N ALA A 74 6.76 -4.55 -7.17
CA ALA A 74 5.78 -5.60 -6.90
C ALA A 74 4.58 -5.03 -6.10
N HIS A 75 4.84 -4.20 -5.08
CA HIS A 75 3.78 -3.50 -4.35
C HIS A 75 2.95 -2.59 -5.25
N ALA A 76 3.59 -1.82 -6.13
CA ALA A 76 2.87 -0.94 -7.06
C ALA A 76 2.00 -1.74 -8.05
N GLN A 77 2.51 -2.87 -8.56
CA GLN A 77 1.75 -3.77 -9.42
C GLN A 77 0.57 -4.40 -8.71
N LEU A 78 0.77 -4.88 -7.47
CA LEU A 78 -0.29 -5.44 -6.65
C LEU A 78 -1.37 -4.40 -6.35
N ALA A 79 -0.98 -3.18 -5.97
CA ALA A 79 -1.92 -2.09 -5.73
C ALA A 79 -2.72 -1.71 -6.99
N ALA A 80 -2.08 -1.71 -8.16
CA ALA A 80 -2.75 -1.46 -9.43
C ALA A 80 -3.72 -2.60 -9.81
N ALA A 81 -3.32 -3.86 -9.60
CA ALA A 81 -4.18 -5.02 -9.83
C ALA A 81 -5.38 -5.02 -8.88
N HIS A 82 -5.15 -4.75 -7.59
CA HIS A 82 -6.19 -4.61 -6.58
C HIS A 82 -7.19 -3.51 -6.95
N ARG A 83 -6.70 -2.35 -7.40
CA ARG A 83 -7.56 -1.26 -7.87
C ARG A 83 -8.42 -1.69 -9.06
N ARG A 84 -7.84 -2.36 -10.06
CA ARG A 84 -8.59 -2.88 -11.22
C ARG A 84 -9.64 -3.91 -10.82
N LEU A 85 -9.35 -4.77 -9.85
CA LEU A 85 -10.30 -5.73 -9.29
C LEU A 85 -11.44 -5.02 -8.56
N SER A 86 -11.13 -4.03 -7.72
CA SER A 86 -12.12 -3.20 -7.04
C SER A 86 -12.98 -2.40 -8.04
N GLU A 87 -12.38 -1.82 -9.08
CA GLU A 87 -13.11 -1.13 -10.16
C GLU A 87 -14.06 -2.09 -10.91
N LYS A 88 -13.63 -3.33 -11.19
CA LYS A 88 -14.50 -4.37 -11.77
C LYS A 88 -15.62 -4.79 -10.82
N ALA A 89 -15.34 -4.81 -9.53
CA ALA A 89 -16.30 -5.12 -8.48
C ALA A 89 -17.16 -3.91 -8.07
N SER A 90 -17.17 -2.82 -8.85
CA SER A 90 -17.85 -1.57 -8.47
C SER A 90 -19.38 -1.66 -8.37
N ARG A 91 -19.95 -2.76 -8.86
CA ARG A 91 -21.39 -3.03 -8.82
C ARG A 91 -21.70 -4.20 -7.91
N ASP A 92 -22.88 -4.16 -7.30
CA ASP A 92 -23.47 -5.28 -6.61
C ASP A 92 -23.87 -6.34 -7.65
N ASP A 93 -23.38 -7.58 -7.48
CA ASP A 93 -23.56 -8.65 -8.47
C ASP A 93 -25.03 -9.04 -8.66
N MET A 94 -25.85 -8.85 -7.63
CA MET A 94 -27.27 -9.19 -7.66
C MET A 94 -28.09 -8.10 -8.37
N THR A 95 -27.99 -6.85 -7.90
CA THR A 95 -28.86 -5.76 -8.36
C THR A 95 -28.29 -4.96 -9.53
N GLY A 96 -26.98 -5.09 -9.81
CA GLY A 96 -26.28 -4.29 -10.80
C GLY A 96 -26.08 -2.82 -10.39
N MET A 97 -26.62 -2.37 -9.26
CA MET A 97 -26.38 -1.03 -8.71
C MET A 97 -24.94 -0.86 -8.24
N LEU A 98 -24.48 0.36 -7.96
CA LEU A 98 -23.16 0.53 -7.36
C LEU A 98 -23.11 -0.18 -6.00
N ASN A 99 -22.00 -0.83 -5.70
CA ASN A 99 -21.77 -1.34 -4.36
C ASN A 99 -21.54 -0.17 -3.38
N ARG A 100 -21.53 -0.47 -2.08
CA ARG A 100 -21.31 0.53 -1.02
C ARG A 100 -20.11 1.44 -1.28
N GLU A 101 -18.95 0.87 -1.55
CA GLU A 101 -17.70 1.62 -1.76
C GLU A 101 -17.80 2.57 -2.96
N SER A 102 -18.33 2.07 -4.08
CA SER A 102 -18.43 2.80 -5.33
C SER A 102 -19.52 3.88 -5.30
N PHE A 103 -20.61 3.64 -4.57
CA PHE A 103 -21.65 4.63 -4.33
C PHE A 103 -21.09 5.87 -3.61
N PHE A 104 -20.38 5.67 -2.50
CA PHE A 104 -19.79 6.79 -1.75
C PHE A 104 -18.69 7.50 -2.54
N ALA A 105 -17.87 6.76 -3.29
CA ALA A 105 -16.88 7.37 -4.19
C ALA A 105 -17.54 8.22 -5.29
N ALA A 106 -18.65 7.76 -5.87
CA ALA A 106 -19.42 8.51 -6.87
C ALA A 106 -20.13 9.73 -6.27
N LEU A 107 -20.61 9.63 -5.03
CA LEU A 107 -21.19 10.73 -4.27
C LEU A 107 -20.16 11.85 -4.05
N ASP A 108 -18.95 11.50 -3.61
CA ASP A 108 -17.85 12.46 -3.41
C ASP A 108 -17.45 13.15 -4.72
N GLY A 109 -17.40 12.39 -5.83
CA GLY A 109 -17.15 12.94 -7.16
C GLY A 109 -18.26 13.89 -7.63
N SER A 110 -19.52 13.62 -7.28
CA SER A 110 -20.68 14.42 -7.68
C SER A 110 -20.80 15.70 -6.88
N ARG A 111 -20.52 15.67 -5.56
CA ARG A 111 -20.43 16.85 -4.69
C ARG A 111 -19.43 17.89 -5.20
N ARG A 112 -18.30 17.45 -5.77
CA ARG A 112 -17.30 18.35 -6.36
C ARG A 112 -17.80 19.08 -7.62
N LYS A 113 -18.83 18.56 -8.29
CA LYS A 113 -19.39 19.14 -9.53
C LYS A 113 -20.60 20.03 -9.28
N SER A 114 -21.37 19.76 -8.23
CA SER A 114 -22.56 20.52 -7.84
C SER A 114 -22.72 20.45 -6.32
N ASP A 115 -22.86 21.62 -5.68
CA ASP A 115 -23.11 21.74 -4.24
C ASP A 115 -24.58 21.48 -3.86
N ARG A 116 -25.42 21.18 -4.84
CA ARG A 116 -26.84 20.85 -4.66
C ARG A 116 -27.09 19.39 -5.00
N GLY A 117 -27.85 18.72 -4.12
CA GLY A 117 -28.36 17.37 -4.31
C GLY A 117 -28.98 16.83 -3.01
N ALA A 118 -29.74 15.75 -3.13
CA ALA A 118 -30.36 15.06 -1.99
C ALA A 118 -29.87 13.61 -1.93
N LEU A 119 -29.48 13.16 -0.74
CA LEU A 119 -29.14 11.76 -0.47
C LEU A 119 -30.33 11.08 0.20
N LEU A 120 -30.82 10.00 -0.41
CA LEU A 120 -31.83 9.13 0.13
C LEU A 120 -31.15 7.85 0.59
N ILE A 121 -31.47 7.42 1.81
CA ILE A 121 -31.17 6.10 2.34
C ILE A 121 -32.49 5.36 2.45
N ILE A 122 -32.56 4.19 1.84
CA ILE A 122 -33.78 3.42 1.64
C ILE A 122 -33.54 2.06 2.28
N ASP A 123 -34.35 1.69 3.26
CA ASP A 123 -34.29 0.40 3.92
C ASP A 123 -35.57 -0.40 3.59
N ALA A 124 -35.43 -1.70 3.36
CA ALA A 124 -36.58 -2.56 3.07
C ALA A 124 -37.21 -3.04 4.38
N ASP A 125 -38.29 -2.38 4.80
CA ASP A 125 -39.00 -2.73 6.02
C ASP A 125 -39.44 -4.21 6.04
N HIS A 126 -39.22 -4.86 7.17
CA HIS A 126 -39.61 -6.26 7.41
C HIS A 126 -39.03 -7.27 6.41
N PHE A 127 -37.92 -6.97 5.72
CA PHE A 127 -37.32 -7.88 4.73
C PHE A 127 -36.99 -9.27 5.30
N LYS A 128 -36.53 -9.33 6.55
CA LYS A 128 -36.32 -10.60 7.26
C LYS A 128 -37.56 -11.50 7.30
N MET A 129 -38.75 -10.93 7.44
CA MET A 129 -40.01 -11.70 7.44
C MET A 129 -40.26 -12.38 6.09
N ILE A 130 -39.88 -11.73 4.99
CA ILE A 130 -39.98 -12.31 3.64
C ILE A 130 -39.04 -13.52 3.54
N ASN A 131 -37.78 -13.37 3.96
CA ASN A 131 -36.81 -14.46 3.98
C ASN A 131 -37.27 -15.63 4.86
N ASP A 132 -37.76 -15.33 6.06
CA ASP A 132 -38.16 -16.36 7.03
C ASP A 132 -39.44 -17.11 6.57
N SER A 133 -40.34 -16.43 5.84
CA SER A 133 -41.62 -17.01 5.40
C SER A 133 -41.54 -17.71 4.04
N TYR A 134 -40.69 -17.21 3.13
CA TYR A 134 -40.67 -17.64 1.72
C TYR A 134 -39.29 -18.08 1.23
N GLY A 135 -38.28 -18.06 2.10
CA GLY A 135 -36.91 -18.44 1.78
C GLY A 135 -36.10 -17.35 1.07
N HIS A 136 -34.78 -17.51 1.09
CA HIS A 136 -33.83 -16.52 0.57
C HIS A 136 -33.98 -16.23 -0.92
N LEU A 137 -34.33 -17.22 -1.75
CA LEU A 137 -34.53 -17.00 -3.19
C LEU A 137 -35.64 -15.97 -3.46
N THR A 138 -36.74 -16.04 -2.71
CA THR A 138 -37.82 -15.06 -2.80
C THR A 138 -37.39 -13.69 -2.26
N GLY A 139 -36.54 -13.66 -1.24
CA GLY A 139 -35.90 -12.43 -0.76
C GLY A 139 -35.04 -11.78 -1.83
N ASP A 140 -34.25 -12.56 -2.57
CA ASP A 140 -33.42 -12.07 -3.68
C ASP A 140 -34.29 -11.48 -4.79
N GLU A 141 -35.40 -12.13 -5.15
CA GLU A 141 -36.38 -11.59 -6.09
C GLU A 141 -36.98 -10.26 -5.59
N ALA A 142 -37.32 -10.17 -4.30
CA ALA A 142 -37.82 -8.94 -3.70
C ALA A 142 -36.78 -7.80 -3.78
N LEU A 143 -35.50 -8.09 -3.53
CA LEU A 143 -34.42 -7.11 -3.68
C LEU A 143 -34.26 -6.62 -5.12
N LEU A 144 -34.38 -7.51 -6.11
CA LEU A 144 -34.36 -7.14 -7.53
C LEU A 144 -35.54 -6.24 -7.91
N LEU A 145 -36.73 -6.52 -7.36
CA LEU A 145 -37.92 -5.71 -7.58
C LEU A 145 -37.80 -4.32 -6.95
N ILE A 146 -37.25 -4.24 -5.72
CA ILE A 146 -36.96 -2.97 -5.04
C ILE A 146 -35.95 -2.16 -5.84
N ALA A 147 -34.83 -2.78 -6.23
CA ALA A 147 -33.80 -2.14 -7.06
C ALA A 147 -34.41 -1.56 -8.34
N SER A 148 -35.22 -2.35 -9.04
CA SER A 148 -35.90 -1.93 -10.27
C SER A 148 -36.92 -0.80 -10.04
N ALA A 149 -37.61 -0.79 -8.89
CA ALA A 149 -38.53 0.27 -8.53
C ALA A 149 -37.81 1.59 -8.23
N ILE A 150 -36.69 1.54 -7.52
CA ILE A 150 -35.82 2.69 -7.25
C ILE A 150 -35.29 3.26 -8.57
N GLU A 151 -34.78 2.41 -9.47
CA GLU A 151 -34.23 2.84 -10.76
C GLU A 151 -35.26 3.57 -11.62
N ARG A 152 -36.51 3.10 -11.66
CA ARG A 152 -37.62 3.78 -12.36
C ARG A 152 -38.08 5.06 -11.68
N GLY A 153 -37.82 5.21 -10.39
CA GLY A 153 -38.22 6.37 -9.59
C GLY A 153 -37.27 7.57 -9.69
N VAL A 154 -36.06 7.37 -10.23
CA VAL A 154 -35.06 8.44 -10.36
C VAL A 154 -34.82 8.81 -11.83
N ARG A 155 -34.19 9.97 -12.06
CA ARG A 155 -33.84 10.40 -13.42
C ARG A 155 -32.48 9.85 -13.84
N SER A 156 -32.27 9.81 -15.16
CA SER A 156 -30.96 9.52 -15.74
C SER A 156 -29.93 10.54 -15.25
N GLY A 157 -28.83 10.04 -14.68
CA GLY A 157 -27.74 10.85 -14.14
C GLY A 157 -27.71 10.94 -12.61
N ASP A 158 -28.75 10.49 -11.92
CA ASP A 158 -28.69 10.25 -10.48
C ASP A 158 -27.85 9.01 -10.18
N VAL A 159 -27.26 8.95 -8.98
CA VAL A 159 -26.37 7.85 -8.57
C VAL A 159 -27.15 6.89 -7.70
N LEU A 160 -27.13 5.59 -8.02
CA LEU A 160 -27.82 4.54 -7.28
C LEU A 160 -26.83 3.51 -6.74
N GLY A 161 -27.06 3.01 -5.53
CA GLY A 161 -26.23 1.98 -4.93
C GLY A 161 -26.96 1.10 -3.93
N ARG A 162 -26.48 -0.14 -3.76
CA ARG A 162 -26.84 -1.03 -2.66
C ARG A 162 -25.73 -0.96 -1.61
N ILE A 163 -26.06 -0.46 -0.43
CA ILE A 163 -25.08 -0.11 0.61
C ILE A 163 -25.03 -1.12 1.77
N GLY A 164 -26.01 -2.02 1.84
CA GLY A 164 -26.14 -3.09 2.81
C GLY A 164 -26.90 -4.30 2.25
N GLY A 165 -27.29 -5.23 3.14
CA GLY A 165 -28.04 -6.43 2.74
C GLY A 165 -29.41 -6.10 2.15
N GLU A 166 -30.17 -5.25 2.83
CA GLU A 166 -31.50 -4.77 2.40
C GLU A 166 -31.57 -3.24 2.29
N GLU A 167 -30.41 -2.58 2.38
CA GLU A 167 -30.26 -1.13 2.35
C GLU A 167 -29.78 -0.63 0.97
N PHE A 168 -30.49 0.35 0.44
CA PHE A 168 -30.21 1.04 -0.82
C PHE A 168 -29.95 2.53 -0.57
N ALA A 169 -29.31 3.17 -1.54
CA ALA A 169 -29.04 4.60 -1.52
C ALA A 169 -29.21 5.21 -2.90
N ALA A 170 -29.75 6.43 -2.94
CA ALA A 170 -29.90 7.22 -4.15
C ALA A 170 -29.40 8.64 -3.90
N PHE A 171 -28.56 9.16 -4.79
CA PHE A 171 -28.16 10.56 -4.78
C PHE A 171 -28.75 11.28 -5.98
N LEU A 172 -29.70 12.18 -5.68
CA LEU A 172 -30.41 12.99 -6.67
C LEU A 172 -29.62 14.27 -6.95
N VAL A 173 -28.96 14.33 -8.11
CA VAL A 173 -27.96 15.36 -8.43
C VAL A 173 -28.61 16.71 -8.71
N GLY A 174 -28.50 17.68 -7.81
CA GLY A 174 -29.14 19.00 -7.98
C GLY A 174 -30.59 19.07 -7.50
N ALA A 175 -31.13 17.99 -6.93
CA ALA A 175 -32.46 18.02 -6.32
C ALA A 175 -32.46 18.78 -4.99
N THR A 176 -33.56 19.48 -4.70
CA THR A 176 -33.85 20.11 -3.42
C THR A 176 -34.48 19.11 -2.45
N ALA A 177 -34.49 19.45 -1.15
CA ALA A 177 -35.15 18.63 -0.13
C ALA A 177 -36.66 18.48 -0.36
N GLN A 178 -37.32 19.43 -1.05
CA GLN A 178 -38.74 19.34 -1.35
C GLN A 178 -39.03 18.43 -2.54
N GLU A 179 -38.15 18.45 -3.56
CA GLU A 179 -38.24 17.56 -4.71
C GLU A 179 -37.95 16.11 -4.31
N ALA A 180 -37.00 15.89 -3.40
CA ALA A 180 -36.65 14.56 -2.89
C ALA A 180 -37.75 13.89 -2.04
N LYS A 181 -38.78 14.64 -1.61
CA LYS A 181 -39.90 14.14 -0.79
C LYS A 181 -41.13 13.74 -1.62
N ARG A 182 -41.13 14.02 -2.92
CA ARG A 182 -42.24 13.72 -3.83
C ARG A 182 -41.99 12.40 -4.53
#